data_AF-A0A958BUW8-F1
#
_entry.id   AF-A0A958BUW8-F1
#
_cell.length_a   1.000
_cell.length_b   1.000
_cell.length_c   1.000
_cell.angle_alpha   90.00
_cell.angle_beta   90.00
_cell.angle_gamma   90.00
#
_symmetry.space_group_name_H-M   'P 1'
#
loop_
_entity.id
_entity.type
_entity.pdbx_description
1 polymer ?
#
loop_
_entity_poly.entity_id
_entity_poly.type
_entity_poly.pdbx_seq_one_letter_code
_entity_poly.pdbx_strand_id
1 'polypeptide(L)'
;EALKGGFADSKVLQLHGSRMIARRYVPGAKATTQLKDLRLAQKLAAGEGLNLPHLESAIQLYETLIARGDGDLDHSGLHTLLGNS
;
A
#
# COMPACT_ATOMS: atom_id res chain seq x y z
N GLU A 1 -5.28 -7.91 -21.36
CA GLU A 1 -4.58 -9.15 -21.74
C GLU A 1 -3.09 -8.90 -22.09
N ALA A 2 -2.31 -8.24 -21.21
CA ALA A 2 -0.87 -7.97 -21.46
C ALA A 2 0.03 -8.04 -20.21
N LEU A 3 -0.55 -8.35 -19.04
CA LEU A 3 0.14 -8.37 -17.74
C LEU A 3 0.35 -9.79 -17.17
N LYS A 4 -0.03 -10.84 -17.91
CA LYS A 4 0.25 -12.22 -17.51
C LYS A 4 1.47 -12.73 -18.27
N GLY A 5 2.58 -12.94 -17.56
CA GLY A 5 3.78 -13.60 -18.09
C GLY A 5 5.02 -12.72 -18.32
N GLY A 6 5.04 -11.45 -17.90
CA GLY A 6 6.23 -10.57 -17.98
C GLY A 6 6.93 -10.38 -16.62
N PHE A 7 8.10 -9.72 -16.60
CA PHE A 7 8.93 -9.41 -15.41
C PHE A 7 8.22 -8.64 -14.26
N ALA A 8 6.99 -8.18 -14.48
CA ALA A 8 6.13 -7.53 -13.48
C ALA A 8 5.14 -8.51 -12.79
N ASP A 9 5.18 -9.80 -13.15
CA ASP A 9 4.35 -10.82 -12.53
C ASP A 9 4.83 -11.09 -11.09
N SER A 10 4.09 -10.56 -10.13
CA SER A 10 4.31 -10.82 -8.71
C SER A 10 3.11 -11.54 -8.13
N LYS A 11 3.34 -12.36 -7.11
CA LYS A 11 2.26 -13.01 -6.35
C LYS A 11 1.26 -11.98 -5.81
N VAL A 12 1.73 -10.77 -5.52
CA VAL A 12 0.91 -9.60 -5.19
C VAL A 12 0.03 -9.21 -6.38
N LEU A 13 0.58 -9.01 -7.59
CA LEU A 13 -0.20 -8.66 -8.78
C LEU A 13 -1.25 -9.72 -9.14
N GLN A 14 -0.96 -11.01 -9.00
CA GLN A 14 -1.96 -12.06 -9.29
C GLN A 14 -3.13 -12.06 -8.28
N LEU A 15 -2.81 -11.93 -6.98
CA LEU A 15 -3.80 -11.92 -5.91
C LEU A 15 -4.62 -10.62 -5.88
N HIS A 16 -4.00 -9.48 -6.16
CA HIS A 16 -4.63 -8.16 -6.08
C HIS A 16 -5.21 -7.72 -7.43
N GLY A 17 -4.63 -8.10 -8.56
CA GLY A 17 -5.11 -7.75 -9.90
C GLY A 17 -6.54 -8.24 -10.17
N SER A 18 -6.86 -9.47 -9.74
CA SER A 18 -8.23 -10.01 -9.84
C SER A 18 -9.24 -9.22 -8.98
N ARG A 19 -8.78 -8.64 -7.85
CA ARG A 19 -9.61 -7.83 -6.94
C ARG A 19 -9.79 -6.40 -7.45
N MET A 20 -8.74 -5.82 -8.06
CA MET A 20 -8.76 -4.52 -8.73
C MET A 20 -9.74 -4.52 -9.92
N ILE A 21 -9.73 -5.58 -10.73
CA ILE A 21 -10.69 -5.76 -11.85
C ILE A 21 -12.12 -5.90 -11.32
N ALA A 22 -12.32 -6.62 -10.22
CA ALA A 22 -13.64 -6.87 -9.64
C ALA A 22 -14.20 -5.71 -8.78
N ARG A 23 -13.44 -4.61 -8.59
CA ARG A 23 -13.73 -3.51 -7.64
C ARG A 23 -14.20 -4.00 -6.26
N ARG A 24 -13.76 -5.20 -5.85
CA ARG A 24 -14.15 -5.84 -4.60
C ARG A 24 -13.02 -5.67 -3.60
N TYR A 25 -13.01 -4.50 -2.96
CA TYR A 25 -12.22 -4.22 -1.77
C TYR A 25 -13.00 -4.73 -0.56
N VAL A 26 -12.99 -6.05 -0.33
CA VAL A 26 -13.46 -6.59 0.95
C VAL A 26 -12.49 -6.04 2.02
N PRO A 27 -12.96 -5.27 3.02
CA PRO A 27 -12.10 -4.50 3.91
C PRO A 27 -11.30 -5.45 4.79
N GLY A 28 -10.03 -5.69 4.43
CA GLY A 28 -9.16 -6.64 5.11
C GLY A 28 -8.16 -5.97 6.04
N ALA A 29 -7.67 -4.78 5.68
CA ALA A 29 -6.82 -3.99 6.55
C ALA A 29 -6.96 -2.50 6.20
N LYS A 30 -7.41 -1.71 7.18
CA LYS A 30 -7.56 -0.26 7.04
C LYS A 30 -6.22 0.41 6.75
N ALA A 31 -6.23 1.53 6.04
CA ALA A 31 -5.05 2.38 5.84
C ALA A 31 -4.35 2.73 7.16
N THR A 32 -5.13 2.97 8.22
CA THR A 32 -4.61 3.20 9.58
C THR A 32 -3.85 2.00 10.16
N THR A 33 -4.36 0.77 9.95
CA THR A 33 -3.67 -0.46 10.36
C THR A 33 -2.36 -0.63 9.59
N GLN A 34 -2.38 -0.38 8.29
CA GLN A 34 -1.18 -0.48 7.46
C GLN A 34 -0.12 0.56 7.86
N LEU A 35 -0.50 1.80 8.14
CA LEU A 35 0.42 2.83 8.64
C LEU A 35 1.08 2.40 9.97
N LYS A 36 0.32 1.78 10.89
CA LYS A 36 0.85 1.26 12.15
C LYS A 36 1.95 0.21 11.92
N ASP A 37 1.73 -0.72 11.01
CA ASP A 37 2.70 -1.78 10.71
C ASP A 37 3.96 -1.23 10.02
N LEU A 38 3.81 -0.25 9.12
CA LEU A 38 4.95 0.43 8.49
C LEU A 38 5.80 1.22 9.50
N ARG A 39 5.16 1.88 10.48
CA ARG A 39 5.88 2.56 11.57
C ARG A 39 6.63 1.58 12.48
N LEU A 40 6.10 0.36 12.68
CA LEU A 40 6.82 -0.68 13.40
C LEU A 40 8.06 -1.15 12.62
N ALA A 41 7.92 -1.37 11.31
CA ALA A 41 9.04 -1.70 10.44
C ALA A 41 10.11 -0.59 10.43
N GLN A 42 9.70 0.69 10.43
CA GLN A 42 10.63 1.83 10.47
C GLN A 42 11.41 1.86 11.78
N LYS A 43 10.76 1.59 12.91
CA LYS A 43 11.44 1.49 14.21
C LYS A 43 12.46 0.36 14.24
N LEU A 44 12.13 -0.80 13.67
CA LEU A 44 13.06 -1.93 13.56
C LEU A 44 14.25 -1.56 12.67
N ALA A 45 14.01 -1.00 11.48
CA ALA A 45 15.06 -0.58 10.57
C ALA A 45 16.00 0.46 11.20
N ALA A 46 15.46 1.44 11.92
CA ALA A 46 16.25 2.42 12.67
C ALA A 46 17.10 1.77 13.77
N GLY A 47 16.56 0.77 14.48
CA GLY A 47 17.30 0.01 15.48
C GLY A 47 18.48 -0.78 14.91
N GLU A 48 18.37 -1.23 13.66
CA GLU A 48 19.40 -1.95 12.92
C GLU A 48 20.31 -1.02 12.09
N GLY A 49 20.11 0.30 12.15
CA GLY A 49 20.88 1.26 11.34
C GLY A 49 20.63 1.17 9.83
N LEU A 50 19.52 0.58 9.41
CA LEU A 50 19.14 0.39 8.01
C LEU A 50 18.42 1.63 7.48
N ASN A 51 18.88 2.14 6.34
CA ASN A 51 18.18 3.17 5.59
C ASN A 51 17.26 2.52 4.53
N LEU A 52 15.95 2.69 4.69
CA LEU A 52 14.93 2.10 3.80
C LEU A 52 14.07 3.20 3.15
N PRO A 53 14.56 3.87 2.09
CA PRO A 53 13.89 5.04 1.51
C PRO A 53 12.49 4.73 0.96
N HIS A 54 12.28 3.51 0.44
CA HIS A 54 10.95 3.09 -0.03
C HIS A 54 9.95 2.88 1.11
N LEU A 55 10.42 2.51 2.30
CA LEU A 55 9.58 2.43 3.50
C LEU A 55 9.14 3.83 3.93
N GLU A 56 10.04 4.80 3.89
CA GLU A 56 9.72 6.21 4.19
C GLU A 56 8.69 6.76 3.19
N SER A 57 8.88 6.52 1.89
CA SER A 57 7.91 6.92 0.87
C SER A 57 6.54 6.27 1.10
N ALA A 58 6.50 4.98 1.45
CA ALA A 58 5.24 4.30 1.75
C ALA A 58 4.52 4.92 2.96
N ILE A 59 5.25 5.25 4.04
CA ILE A 59 4.69 5.93 5.22
C ILE A 59 4.06 7.26 4.82
N GLN A 60 4.76 8.09 4.05
CA GLN A 60 4.25 9.40 3.60
C GLN A 60 2.96 9.27 2.77
N LEU A 61 2.88 8.26 1.91
CA LEU A 61 1.68 8.03 1.12
C LEU A 61 0.49 7.61 2.00
N TYR A 62 0.68 6.74 2.99
CA TYR A 62 -0.38 6.39 3.93
C TYR A 62 -0.77 7.54 4.87
N GLU A 63 0.18 8.38 5.28
CA GLU A 63 -0.11 9.59 6.05
C GLU A 63 -0.95 10.57 5.22
N THR A 64 -0.61 10.75 3.94
CA THR A 64 -1.40 11.58 3.01
C THR A 64 -2.81 11.02 2.82
N LEU A 65 -2.94 9.70 2.66
CA LEU A 65 -4.21 8.98 2.53
C LEU A 65 -5.10 9.16 3.76
N ILE A 66 -4.52 9.14 4.96
CA ILE A 66 -5.27 9.34 6.21
C ILE A 66 -5.61 10.82 6.40
N ALA A 67 -4.70 11.74 6.08
CA ALA A 67 -4.89 13.18 6.25
C ALA A 67 -6.06 13.74 5.40
N ARG A 68 -6.34 13.13 4.25
CA ARG A 68 -7.50 13.47 3.41
C ARG A 68 -8.83 12.83 3.86
N GLY A 69 -8.85 12.14 5.00
CA GLY A 69 -10.05 11.54 5.59
C GLY A 69 -10.31 10.07 5.23
N ASP A 70 -9.42 9.44 4.47
CA ASP A 70 -9.63 8.09 3.93
C ASP A 70 -8.95 6.98 4.75
N GLY A 71 -8.75 7.22 6.04
CA GLY A 71 -8.07 6.27 6.94
C GLY A 71 -8.81 4.94 7.15
N ASP A 72 -10.12 4.93 6.88
CA ASP A 72 -10.97 3.73 6.96
C ASP A 72 -11.05 2.94 5.65
N LEU A 73 -10.48 3.46 4.54
CA LEU A 73 -10.36 2.68 3.32
C LEU A 73 -9.46 1.46 3.56
N ASP A 74 -9.69 0.41 2.78
CA ASP A 74 -8.70 -0.67 2.65
C ASP A 74 -7.34 -0.09 2.24
N HIS A 75 -6.24 -0.70 2.66
CA HIS A 75 -4.89 -0.26 2.35
C HIS A 75 -4.60 -0.12 0.85
N SER A 76 -5.31 -0.88 0.00
CA SER A 76 -5.30 -0.67 -1.47
C SER A 76 -5.87 0.68 -1.94
N GLY A 77 -6.54 1.40 -1.04
CA GLY A 77 -7.01 2.77 -1.20
C GLY A 77 -5.90 3.76 -1.56
N LEU A 78 -4.63 3.43 -1.33
CA LEU A 78 -3.47 4.15 -1.89
C LEU A 78 -3.63 4.53 -3.37
N HIS A 79 -4.21 3.65 -4.19
CA HIS A 79 -4.41 3.89 -5.62
C HIS A 79 -5.15 5.20 -5.92
N THR A 80 -6.08 5.60 -5.05
CA THR A 80 -6.84 6.84 -5.24
C THR A 80 -5.98 8.10 -5.13
N LEU A 81 -4.78 8.06 -4.53
CA LEU A 81 -3.83 9.18 -4.57
C LEU A 81 -3.28 9.41 -5.99
N LEU A 82 -3.32 8.39 -6.86
CA LEU A 82 -2.84 8.47 -8.23
C LEU A 82 -3.90 9.01 -9.21
N GLY A 83 -5.19 8.95 -8.84
CA GLY A 83 -6.32 9.31 -9.70
C GLY A 83 -6.67 10.81 -9.74
N ASN A 84 -5.93 11.65 -9.02
CA ASN A 84 -6.17 13.09 -8.89
C ASN A 84 -5.20 13.96 -9.71
N SER A 85 -4.60 13.39 -10.77
CA SER A 85 -3.71 14.09 -11.70
C SER A 85 -4.48 14.70 -12.87
#